data_AF-A0A376KPF2-F1
#
_entry.id   AF-A0A376KPF2-F1
#
_cell.length_a   1.000
_cell.length_b   1.000
_cell.length_c   1.000
_cell.angle_alpha   90.00
_cell.angle_beta   90.00
_cell.angle_gamma   90.00
#
_symmetry.space_group_name_H-M   'P 1'
#
loop_
_entity.id
_entity.type
_entity.pdbx_description
1 polymer ?
#
loop_
_entity_poly.entity_id
_entity_poly.type
_entity_poly.pdbx_seq_one_letter_code
_entity_poly.pdbx_strand_id
1 'polypeptide(L)'
;MCRAFANPQEGSVVFDDQIRGPIEFSNQELDDLIIRRTDGSPTYNFCVVVDDWDMEITHVIRGEDHINNTPRQINILKALKAPVPVTRTFL
;
A
#
# COMPACT_ATOMS: atom_id res chain seq x y z
N MET A 1 -18.80 -8.34 11.31
CA MET A 1 -18.60 -7.02 10.67
C MET A 1 -17.17 -6.95 10.14
N CYS A 2 -16.96 -6.60 8.87
CA CYS A 2 -15.63 -6.31 8.33
C CYS A 2 -15.16 -4.91 8.77
N ARG A 3 -13.85 -4.63 8.69
CA ARG A 3 -13.30 -3.29 8.88
C ARG A 3 -12.57 -2.85 7.63
N ALA A 4 -12.82 -1.60 7.23
CA ALA A 4 -12.12 -0.94 6.14
C ALA A 4 -11.13 0.09 6.70
N PHE A 5 -10.03 0.29 6.00
CA PHE A 5 -9.09 1.38 6.24
C PHE A 5 -9.67 2.67 5.69
N ALA A 6 -9.78 3.70 6.52
CA ALA A 6 -10.24 5.02 6.10
C ALA A 6 -9.09 5.74 5.37
N ASN A 7 -9.14 5.76 4.04
CA ASN A 7 -8.14 6.46 3.25
C ASN A 7 -8.27 7.98 3.43
N PRO A 8 -7.14 8.74 3.38
CA PRO A 8 -7.21 10.18 3.21
C PRO A 8 -8.06 10.52 1.98
N GLN A 9 -8.88 11.57 2.05
CA GLN A 9 -9.78 11.96 0.96
C GLN A 9 -9.15 13.03 0.03
N GLU A 10 -8.08 13.68 0.50
CA GLU A 10 -7.41 14.78 -0.20
C GLU A 10 -5.92 14.52 -0.35
N GLY A 11 -5.28 15.24 -1.27
CA GLY A 11 -3.86 15.09 -1.60
C GLY A 11 -3.59 13.90 -2.53
N SER A 12 -2.31 13.57 -2.67
CA SER A 12 -1.85 12.49 -3.53
C SER A 12 -0.80 11.63 -2.84
N VAL A 13 -0.67 10.39 -3.34
CA VAL A 13 0.44 9.51 -3.02
C VAL A 13 1.41 9.56 -4.18
N VAL A 14 2.59 10.12 -3.92
CA VAL A 14 3.71 10.14 -4.86
C VAL A 14 4.76 9.16 -4.39
N PHE A 15 5.24 8.32 -5.30
CA PHE A 15 6.36 7.40 -5.05
C PHE A 15 7.21 7.23 -6.31
N ASP A 16 8.49 6.95 -6.12
CA ASP A 16 9.44 6.72 -7.21
C ASP A 16 9.67 5.22 -7.38
N ASP A 17 9.14 4.65 -8.47
CA ASP A 17 9.38 3.26 -8.82
C ASP A 17 10.70 3.14 -9.60
N GLN A 18 11.59 2.25 -9.18
CA GLN A 18 12.93 2.16 -9.78
C GLN A 18 12.97 1.77 -11.27
N ILE A 19 11.87 1.25 -11.84
CA ILE A 19 11.77 0.96 -13.28
C ILE A 19 10.93 2.01 -14.00
N ARG A 20 9.81 2.44 -13.41
CA ARG A 20 8.84 3.33 -14.08
C ARG A 20 9.08 4.82 -13.81
N GLY A 21 9.91 5.15 -12.83
CA GLY A 21 10.15 6.51 -12.37
C GLY A 21 9.03 7.02 -11.45
N PRO A 22 8.82 8.35 -11.39
CA PRO A 22 7.86 8.94 -10.47
C PRO A 22 6.42 8.64 -10.90
N ILE A 23 5.63 8.18 -9.93
CA ILE A 23 4.20 7.87 -10.09
C ILE A 23 3.42 8.65 -9.04
N GLU A 24 2.29 9.22 -9.46
CA GLU A 24 1.38 9.97 -8.60
C GLU A 24 -0.04 9.42 -8.74
N PHE A 25 -0.69 9.18 -7.61
CA PHE A 25 -2.10 8.82 -7.53
C PHE A 25 -2.85 9.81 -6.66
N SER A 26 -4.00 10.30 -7.14
CA SER A 26 -4.89 11.11 -6.31
C SER A 26 -5.54 10.25 -5.23
N ASN A 27 -5.58 10.73 -3.99
CA ASN A 27 -6.28 10.01 -2.91
C ASN A 27 -7.79 9.88 -3.19
N GLN A 28 -8.37 10.74 -4.03
CA GLN A 28 -9.78 10.66 -4.45
C GLN A 28 -10.06 9.42 -5.33
N GLU A 29 -9.03 8.84 -5.94
CA GLU A 29 -9.14 7.63 -6.77
C GLU A 29 -8.96 6.34 -5.94
N LEU A 30 -8.66 6.46 -4.64
CA LEU A 30 -8.35 5.33 -3.76
C LEU A 30 -9.50 5.04 -2.81
N ASP A 31 -10.20 3.93 -3.05
CA ASP A 31 -11.23 3.44 -2.12
C ASP A 31 -10.67 2.98 -0.76
N ASP A 32 -11.57 2.79 0.19
CA ASP A 32 -11.26 2.20 1.49
C ASP A 32 -11.00 0.69 1.35
N LEU A 33 -9.76 0.27 1.60
CA LEU A 33 -9.36 -1.13 1.55
C LEU A 33 -9.91 -1.89 2.76
N ILE A 34 -10.58 -3.04 2.53
CA ILE A 34 -10.92 -3.95 3.64
C ILE A 34 -9.63 -4.49 4.26
N ILE A 35 -9.43 -4.27 5.56
CA ILE A 35 -8.27 -4.74 6.32
C ILE A 35 -8.58 -5.94 7.22
N ARG A 36 -9.85 -6.12 7.57
CA ARG A 36 -10.31 -7.26 8.39
C ARG A 36 -11.63 -7.79 7.87
N ARG A 37 -11.69 -9.09 7.60
CA ARG A 37 -12.90 -9.80 7.16
C ARG A 37 -13.91 -9.98 8.29
N THR A 38 -15.10 -10.44 7.96
CA THR A 38 -16.19 -10.68 8.90
C THR A 38 -15.87 -11.78 9.91
N ASP A 39 -15.13 -12.80 9.49
CA ASP A 39 -14.59 -13.89 10.33
C ASP A 39 -13.44 -13.45 11.25
N GLY A 40 -12.97 -12.22 11.08
CA GLY A 40 -11.90 -11.61 11.86
C GLY A 40 -10.50 -11.80 11.31
N SER A 41 -10.32 -12.54 10.22
CA SER A 41 -9.04 -12.67 9.53
C SER A 41 -8.59 -11.36 8.88
N PRO A 42 -7.29 -11.01 8.91
CA PRO A 42 -6.76 -9.89 8.16
C PRO A 42 -6.76 -10.18 6.64
N THR A 43 -6.87 -9.15 5.81
CA THR A 43 -6.78 -9.31 4.36
C THR A 43 -5.32 -9.37 3.91
N TYR A 44 -5.08 -10.02 2.76
CA TYR A 44 -3.74 -10.15 2.20
C TYR A 44 -3.02 -8.81 2.05
N ASN A 45 -3.68 -7.81 1.45
CA ASN A 45 -3.09 -6.49 1.27
C ASN A 45 -2.70 -5.79 2.59
N PHE A 46 -3.40 -6.10 3.69
CA PHE A 46 -3.04 -5.57 4.99
C PHE A 46 -1.88 -6.36 5.61
N CYS A 47 -1.91 -7.69 5.53
CA CYS A 47 -0.81 -8.53 6.03
C CYS A 47 0.52 -8.17 5.38
N VAL A 48 0.58 -8.07 4.04
CA VAL A 48 1.82 -7.74 3.32
C VAL A 48 2.44 -6.45 3.85
N VAL A 49 1.64 -5.42 4.11
CA VAL A 49 2.14 -4.14 4.64
C VAL A 49 2.75 -4.30 6.03
N VAL A 50 2.07 -5.02 6.91
CA VAL A 50 2.50 -5.21 8.30
C VAL A 50 3.71 -6.14 8.36
N ASP A 51 3.69 -7.24 7.61
CA ASP A 51 4.75 -8.23 7.56
C ASP A 51 6.03 -7.63 6.94
N ASP A 52 5.92 -6.88 5.83
CA ASP A 52 7.08 -6.22 5.21
C ASP A 52 7.72 -5.20 6.17
N TRP A 53 6.90 -4.50 6.95
CA TRP A 53 7.41 -3.58 7.97
C TRP A 53 8.07 -4.32 9.14
N ASP A 54 7.42 -5.34 9.69
CA ASP A 54 7.92 -6.14 10.82
C ASP A 54 9.22 -6.89 10.47
N MET A 55 9.35 -7.32 9.21
CA MET A 55 10.55 -7.98 8.68
C MET A 55 11.63 -7.01 8.16
N GLU A 56 11.43 -5.69 8.34
CA GLU A 56 12.37 -4.65 7.90
C GLU A 56 12.71 -4.72 6.40
N ILE A 57 11.73 -5.06 5.56
CA ILE A 57 11.92 -5.11 4.10
C ILE A 57 12.21 -3.71 3.57
N THR A 58 13.32 -3.59 2.85
CA THR A 58 13.78 -2.30 2.29
C THR A 58 13.41 -2.11 0.83
N HIS A 59 13.20 -3.21 0.09
CA HIS A 59 12.90 -3.20 -1.35
C HIS A 59 11.78 -4.18 -1.67
N VAL A 60 10.72 -3.69 -2.32
CA VAL A 60 9.60 -4.51 -2.78
C VAL A 60 9.67 -4.61 -4.30
N ILE A 61 9.96 -5.82 -4.79
CA ILE A 61 10.11 -6.12 -6.22
C ILE A 61 8.95 -7.03 -6.64
N ARG A 62 8.10 -6.59 -7.58
CA ARG A 62 6.88 -7.31 -7.98
C ARG A 62 6.43 -6.98 -9.41
N GLY A 63 5.47 -7.75 -9.93
CA GLY A 63 4.88 -7.53 -11.26
C GLY A 63 3.98 -6.30 -11.35
N GLU A 64 3.72 -5.84 -12.58
CA GLU A 64 2.92 -4.63 -12.87
C GLU A 64 1.47 -4.67 -12.40
N ASP A 65 0.92 -5.87 -12.23
CA ASP A 65 -0.41 -6.12 -11.69
C ASP A 65 -0.59 -5.53 -10.27
N HIS A 66 0.50 -5.32 -9.55
CA HIS A 66 0.47 -4.78 -8.20
C HIS A 66 0.67 -3.26 -8.09
N ILE A 67 0.82 -2.53 -9.19
CA ILE A 67 1.12 -1.09 -9.15
C ILE A 67 0.01 -0.28 -8.46
N ASN A 68 -1.24 -0.67 -8.65
CA ASN A 68 -2.43 -0.03 -8.05
C ASN A 68 -2.55 -0.29 -6.54
N ASN A 69 -1.84 -1.30 -6.01
CA ASN A 69 -1.81 -1.57 -4.57
C ASN A 69 -0.78 -0.68 -3.86
N THR A 70 0.29 -0.28 -4.54
CA THR A 70 1.36 0.56 -3.96
C THR A 70 0.85 1.81 -3.26
N PRO A 71 0.01 2.68 -3.87
CA PRO A 71 -0.43 3.90 -3.20
C PRO A 71 -1.29 3.60 -1.95
N ARG A 72 -2.11 2.54 -1.99
CA ARG A 72 -2.94 2.10 -0.86
C ARG A 72 -2.07 1.60 0.31
N GLN A 73 -1.05 0.80 0.00
CA GLN A 73 -0.09 0.27 0.97
C GLN A 73 0.74 1.40 1.61
N ILE A 74 1.17 2.40 0.82
CA ILE A 74 1.88 3.58 1.33
C ILE A 74 1.03 4.37 2.32
N ASN A 75 -0.27 4.57 2.05
CA ASN A 75 -1.15 5.27 3.00
C ASN A 75 -1.29 4.50 4.33
N ILE A 76 -1.34 3.17 4.29
CA ILE A 76 -1.35 2.34 5.52
C ILE A 76 -0.02 2.50 6.28
N LEU A 77 1.13 2.40 5.60
CA LEU A 77 2.44 2.61 6.22
C LEU A 77 2.55 4.00 6.86
N LYS A 78 2.10 5.05 6.16
CA LYS A 78 2.05 6.42 6.69
C LYS A 78 1.17 6.52 7.94
N ALA A 79 0.00 5.87 7.96
CA ALA A 79 -0.87 5.84 9.13
C ALA A 79 -0.23 5.11 10.32
N LEU A 80 0.55 4.06 10.06
CA LEU A 80 1.36 3.35 11.07
C LEU A 80 2.63 4.12 11.48
N LYS A 81 2.95 5.23 10.80
CA LYS A 81 4.22 5.96 10.92
C LYS A 81 5.45 5.07 10.64
N ALA A 82 5.28 4.11 9.74
CA ALA A 82 6.30 3.19 9.28
C ALA A 82 7.08 3.76 8.07
N PRO A 83 8.35 3.35 7.86
CA PRO A 83 9.09 3.70 6.66
C PRO A 83 8.45 3.08 5.41
N VAL A 84 8.55 3.77 4.29
CA VAL A 84 8.10 3.26 2.98
C VAL A 84 9.28 2.59 2.28
N PRO A 85 9.18 1.31 1.90
CA PRO A 85 10.25 0.64 1.17
C PRO A 85 10.37 1.16 -0.26
N VAL A 86 11.53 0.96 -0.87
CA VAL A 86 11.75 1.27 -2.28
C VAL A 86 10.99 0.27 -3.14
N THR A 87 10.23 0.74 -4.12
CA THR A 87 9.43 -0.14 -4.99
C THR A 87 10.06 -0.30 -6.37
N ARG A 88 9.97 -1.50 -6.91
CA ARG A 88 10.42 -1.82 -8.26
C ARG A 88 9.43 -2.75 -8.95
N THR A 89 8.78 -2.24 -9.99
CA THR A 89 7.71 -2.95 -10.67
C THR A 89 8.13 -3.37 -12.08
N PHE A 90 8.24 -4.68 -12.34
CA PHE A 90 8.66 -5.22 -13.64
C PHE A 90 7.47 -5.59 -14.55
N LEU A 91 7.73 -5.62 -15.86
CA LEU A 91 6.80 -6.08 -16.91
C LEU A 91 6.66 -7.59 -16.90
#